data_AF-A0A928J9M6-F1
#
_entry.id   AF-A0A928J9M6-F1
#
_cell.length_a   1.000
_cell.length_b   1.000
_cell.length_c   1.000
_cell.angle_alpha   90.00
_cell.angle_beta   90.00
_cell.angle_gamma   90.00
#
_symmetry.space_group_name_H-M   'P 1'
#
loop_
_entity.id
_entity.type
_entity.pdbx_description
1 polymer ?
#
loop_
_entity_poly.entity_id
_entity_poly.type
_entity_poly.pdbx_seq_one_letter_code
_entity_poly.pdbx_strand_id
1 'polypeptide(L)'
;MKQIHPNYYKKFTCIADRCRHSCCIGWEIDIDSETYEKYKKVPGDFGDRLRTGISHGETPCFKLGEGDRCTFLNERGLCDIILTLGDDALCGICADHPRFRNFFADRTETGLGISCEEACRIILSETEPMHLLTKTDDGMDEPDPDDEVFFAERYHVFSVLGNRQLSLSERFTMLSEEYTIPDDAISPAEWAAFYRRLERLDPAWDTVLDRLGKCAEFAIPDGTAWENLAMYIVYRHSANYGVCDSVAFAIHAVRMLCTVADDFSDICDVCRMWSSEIEYSEENTEKVFSNIGIASVEG
;
A
#
# COMPACT_ATOMS: atom_id res chain seq x y z
N MET A 1 18.49 16.91 2.94
CA MET A 1 17.45 15.89 3.10
C MET A 1 17.98 14.47 2.95
N LYS A 2 17.80 13.64 3.97
CA LYS A 2 18.07 12.19 3.93
C LYS A 2 17.09 11.48 3.01
N GLN A 3 17.55 10.48 2.28
CA GLN A 3 16.69 9.60 1.49
C GLN A 3 16.71 8.20 2.11
N ILE A 4 15.60 7.77 2.67
CA ILE A 4 15.50 6.52 3.44
C ILE A 4 14.52 5.56 2.78
N HIS A 5 14.83 4.27 2.80
CA HIS A 5 13.94 3.23 2.29
C HIS A 5 14.14 1.90 3.03
N PRO A 6 13.17 0.97 3.00
CA PRO A 6 13.35 -0.37 3.51
C PRO A 6 14.46 -1.15 2.79
N ASN A 7 15.08 -2.12 3.46
CA ASN A 7 16.13 -2.99 2.93
C ASN A 7 15.73 -3.75 1.64
N TYR A 8 14.45 -4.00 1.42
CA TYR A 8 13.93 -4.66 0.22
C TYR A 8 13.65 -3.72 -0.96
N TYR A 9 13.60 -2.40 -0.74
CA TYR A 9 13.10 -1.42 -1.73
C TYR A 9 13.77 -1.53 -3.10
N LYS A 10 15.10 -1.73 -3.14
CA LYS A 10 15.88 -1.82 -4.39
C LYS A 10 15.67 -3.12 -5.17
N LYS A 11 14.99 -4.11 -4.60
CA LYS A 11 14.67 -5.38 -5.28
C LYS A 11 13.54 -5.22 -6.29
N PHE A 12 12.73 -4.15 -6.17
CA PHE A 12 11.59 -3.95 -7.05
C PHE A 12 12.01 -3.63 -8.48
N THR A 13 11.42 -4.36 -9.41
CA THR A 13 11.42 -4.05 -10.85
C THR A 13 10.07 -4.47 -11.39
N CYS A 14 9.43 -3.61 -12.19
CA CYS A 14 8.15 -3.93 -12.80
C CYS A 14 8.28 -5.21 -13.64
N ILE A 15 7.37 -6.16 -13.45
CA ILE A 15 7.34 -7.42 -14.21
C ILE A 15 6.52 -7.33 -15.51
N ALA A 16 6.03 -6.13 -15.82
CA ALA A 16 5.37 -5.75 -17.06
C ALA A 16 4.21 -6.69 -17.45
N ASP A 17 4.31 -7.36 -18.60
CA ASP A 17 3.31 -8.26 -19.15
C ASP A 17 3.06 -9.52 -18.31
N ARG A 18 3.91 -9.78 -17.32
CA ARG A 18 3.72 -10.93 -16.41
C ARG A 18 2.78 -10.63 -15.24
N CYS A 19 2.35 -9.38 -15.05
CA CYS A 19 1.39 -9.04 -14.01
C CYS A 19 0.04 -9.73 -14.26
N ARG A 20 -0.47 -10.50 -13.30
CA ARG A 20 -1.86 -11.00 -13.31
C ARG A 20 -2.85 -9.87 -13.00
N HIS A 21 -2.43 -8.95 -12.14
CA HIS A 21 -3.19 -7.78 -11.71
C HIS A 21 -2.48 -6.50 -12.19
N SER A 22 -2.85 -6.02 -13.38
CA SER A 22 -2.23 -4.84 -13.98
C SER A 22 -2.72 -3.56 -13.31
N CYS A 23 -1.79 -2.68 -12.94
CA CYS A 23 -2.08 -1.33 -12.43
C CYS A 23 -2.72 -0.41 -13.50
N CYS A 24 -2.88 -0.86 -14.74
CA CYS A 24 -3.49 -0.10 -15.83
C CYS A 24 -4.94 -0.51 -16.10
N ILE A 25 -5.62 -1.13 -15.13
CA ILE A 25 -7.00 -1.64 -15.23
C ILE A 25 -7.80 -1.24 -13.98
N GLY A 26 -9.03 -0.78 -14.17
CA GLY A 26 -10.02 -0.62 -13.10
C GLY A 26 -10.03 0.74 -12.40
N TRP A 27 -9.22 1.70 -12.84
CA TRP A 27 -9.20 3.06 -12.30
C TRP A 27 -8.68 4.07 -13.31
N GLU A 28 -9.09 5.32 -13.17
CA GLU A 28 -8.63 6.42 -14.01
C GLU A 28 -7.29 6.95 -13.50
N ILE A 29 -6.36 7.19 -14.42
CA ILE A 29 -5.03 7.71 -14.11
C ILE A 29 -4.94 9.15 -14.59
N ASP A 30 -4.82 10.06 -13.63
CA ASP A 30 -4.58 11.46 -13.88
C ASP A 30 -3.18 11.70 -14.45
N ILE A 31 -3.07 12.73 -15.28
CA ILE A 31 -1.87 13.13 -15.98
C ILE A 31 -1.46 14.49 -15.42
N ASP A 32 -0.26 14.55 -14.83
CA ASP A 32 0.29 15.80 -14.35
C ASP A 32 0.44 16.81 -15.50
N SER A 33 0.30 18.09 -15.18
CA SER A 33 0.29 19.19 -16.15
C SER A 33 1.54 19.20 -17.03
N GLU A 34 2.71 18.85 -16.49
CA GLU A 34 3.96 18.84 -17.24
C GLU A 34 3.93 17.75 -18.33
N THR A 35 3.58 16.53 -17.95
CA THR A 35 3.47 15.39 -18.87
C THR A 35 2.36 15.60 -19.89
N TYR A 36 1.24 16.20 -19.48
CA TYR A 36 0.16 16.54 -20.39
C TYR A 36 0.62 17.52 -21.50
N GLU A 37 1.39 18.56 -21.14
CA GLU A 37 1.99 19.49 -22.11
C GLU A 37 2.99 18.79 -23.04
N LYS A 38 3.73 17.79 -22.55
CA LYS A 38 4.62 16.96 -23.38
C LYS A 38 3.81 16.14 -24.38
N TYR A 39 2.79 15.41 -23.94
CA TYR A 39 1.95 14.56 -24.79
C TYR A 39 1.26 15.33 -25.92
N LYS A 40 0.80 16.57 -25.66
CA LYS A 40 0.23 17.43 -26.72
C LYS A 40 1.19 17.71 -27.87
N LYS A 41 2.50 17.72 -27.61
CA LYS A 41 3.55 18.07 -28.58
C LYS A 41 4.17 16.86 -29.26
N VAL A 42 3.83 15.63 -28.86
CA VAL A 42 4.34 14.41 -29.50
C VAL A 42 3.86 14.38 -30.97
N PRO A 43 4.79 14.28 -31.95
CA PRO A 43 4.43 14.28 -33.36
C PRO A 43 4.01 12.88 -33.85
N GLY A 44 3.40 12.86 -35.04
CA GLY A 44 3.05 11.63 -35.75
C GLY A 44 1.89 10.85 -35.15
N ASP A 45 1.64 9.67 -35.71
CA ASP A 45 0.47 8.84 -35.42
C ASP A 45 0.33 8.50 -33.93
N PHE A 46 1.44 8.26 -33.23
CA PHE A 46 1.40 8.00 -31.80
C PHE A 46 1.00 9.23 -30.99
N GLY A 47 1.43 10.43 -31.40
CA GLY A 47 0.98 11.68 -30.82
C GLY A 47 -0.53 11.91 -30.99
N ASP A 48 -1.07 11.57 -32.17
CA ASP A 48 -2.52 11.66 -32.41
C ASP A 48 -3.29 10.67 -31.54
N ARG A 49 -2.74 9.47 -31.34
CA ARG A 49 -3.29 8.48 -30.41
C ARG A 49 -3.23 8.96 -28.96
N LEU A 50 -2.13 9.59 -28.53
CA LEU A 50 -2.02 10.20 -27.20
C LEU A 50 -3.14 11.21 -26.96
N ARG A 51 -3.29 12.18 -27.86
CA ARG A 51 -4.35 13.21 -27.76
C ARG A 51 -5.74 12.58 -27.78
N THR A 52 -5.98 11.59 -28.63
CA THR A 52 -7.28 10.91 -28.70
C THR A 52 -7.58 10.10 -27.44
N GLY A 53 -6.56 9.47 -26.85
CA GLY A 53 -6.64 8.62 -25.67
C GLY A 53 -6.67 9.36 -24.34
N ILE A 54 -6.64 10.69 -24.34
CA ILE A 54 -6.70 11.52 -23.14
C ILE A 54 -8.07 12.22 -23.06
N SER A 55 -8.65 12.24 -21.87
CA SER A 55 -9.74 13.15 -21.53
C SER A 55 -9.15 14.49 -21.14
N HIS A 56 -9.58 15.58 -21.79
CA HIS A 56 -8.97 16.91 -21.66
C HIS A 56 -9.70 17.81 -20.66
N GLY A 57 -10.23 17.24 -19.58
CA GLY A 57 -10.94 17.95 -18.53
C GLY A 57 -10.05 18.87 -17.69
N GLU A 58 -10.61 19.39 -16.59
CA GLU A 58 -9.86 20.17 -15.59
C GLU A 58 -8.66 19.38 -15.06
N THR A 59 -8.87 18.10 -14.79
CA THR A 59 -7.82 17.12 -14.53
C THR A 59 -7.73 16.19 -15.74
N PRO A 60 -6.70 16.31 -16.60
CA PRO A 60 -6.53 15.41 -17.73
C PRO A 60 -6.25 13.99 -17.26
N CYS A 61 -6.94 12.99 -17.79
CA CYS A 61 -6.75 11.58 -17.44
C CYS A 61 -6.70 10.69 -18.69
N PHE A 62 -6.11 9.50 -18.58
CA PHE A 62 -6.17 8.52 -19.65
C PHE A 62 -7.58 7.91 -19.75
N LYS A 63 -8.10 7.85 -20.98
CA LYS A 63 -9.39 7.18 -21.23
C LYS A 63 -9.27 5.68 -20.99
N LEU A 64 -10.33 5.13 -20.41
CA LEU A 64 -10.52 3.70 -20.26
C LEU A 64 -11.28 3.14 -21.48
N GLY A 65 -10.82 1.99 -21.97
CA GLY A 65 -11.44 1.22 -23.03
C GLY A 65 -12.28 0.07 -22.49
N GLU A 66 -12.43 -0.98 -23.28
CA GLU A 66 -13.15 -2.19 -22.88
C GLU A 66 -12.54 -2.84 -21.62
N GLY A 67 -13.38 -3.20 -20.66
CA GLY A 67 -12.96 -3.81 -19.39
C GLY A 67 -12.16 -2.89 -18.49
N ASP A 68 -12.43 -1.58 -18.54
CA ASP A 68 -11.79 -0.53 -17.73
C ASP A 68 -10.25 -0.50 -17.87
N ARG A 69 -9.76 -0.92 -19.04
CA ARG A 69 -8.34 -0.94 -19.38
C ARG A 69 -7.90 0.43 -19.87
N CYS A 70 -6.77 0.93 -19.38
CA CYS A 70 -6.12 2.11 -19.96
C CYS A 70 -5.90 1.91 -21.47
N THR A 71 -6.26 2.90 -22.29
CA THR A 71 -6.17 2.82 -23.76
C THR A 71 -4.75 2.62 -24.31
N PHE A 72 -3.73 2.82 -23.46
CA PHE A 72 -2.32 2.57 -23.79
C PHE A 72 -1.81 1.19 -23.32
N LEU A 73 -2.63 0.41 -22.62
CA LEU A 73 -2.33 -0.98 -22.26
C LEU A 73 -2.71 -1.91 -23.43
N ASN A 74 -1.73 -2.36 -24.19
CA ASN A 74 -1.97 -3.22 -25.35
C ASN A 74 -2.41 -4.64 -24.96
N GLU A 75 -2.78 -5.44 -25.96
CA GLU A 75 -3.25 -6.83 -25.78
C GLU A 75 -2.21 -7.76 -25.17
N ARG A 76 -0.92 -7.40 -25.25
CA ARG A 76 0.18 -8.12 -24.59
C ARG A 76 0.39 -7.69 -23.14
N GLY A 77 -0.43 -6.80 -22.59
CA GLY A 77 -0.26 -6.29 -21.23
C GLY A 77 0.91 -5.31 -21.07
N LEU A 78 1.37 -4.69 -22.16
CA LEU A 78 2.45 -3.71 -22.13
C LEU A 78 1.92 -2.29 -22.39
N CYS A 79 2.58 -1.31 -21.77
CA CYS A 79 2.25 0.10 -21.96
C CYS A 79 2.90 0.64 -23.25
N ASP A 80 2.07 1.06 -24.21
CA ASP A 80 2.55 1.56 -25.49
C ASP A 80 3.29 2.90 -25.38
N ILE A 81 3.07 3.68 -24.31
CA ILE A 81 3.84 4.89 -24.02
C ILE A 81 5.30 4.53 -23.74
N ILE A 82 5.53 3.54 -22.87
CA ILE A 82 6.89 3.05 -22.58
C ILE A 82 7.52 2.47 -23.85
N LEU A 83 6.78 1.64 -24.60
CA LEU A 83 7.30 1.00 -25.81
C LEU A 83 7.68 2.01 -26.91
N THR A 84 7.00 3.16 -26.97
CA THR A 84 7.19 4.13 -28.06
C THR A 84 8.08 5.30 -27.67
N LEU A 85 7.94 5.82 -26.45
CA LEU A 85 8.57 7.05 -25.98
C LEU A 85 9.60 6.83 -24.85
N GLY A 86 9.66 5.63 -24.28
CA GLY A 86 10.47 5.33 -23.09
C GLY A 86 9.70 5.55 -21.79
N ASP A 87 10.24 5.03 -20.69
CA ASP A 87 9.71 5.16 -19.33
C ASP A 87 9.80 6.59 -18.78
N ASP A 88 10.78 7.38 -19.23
CA ASP A 88 10.89 8.82 -18.92
C ASP A 88 9.71 9.66 -19.44
N ALA A 89 8.86 9.10 -20.30
CA ALA A 89 7.67 9.77 -20.82
C ALA A 89 6.42 9.57 -19.95
N LEU A 90 6.47 8.71 -18.93
CA LEU A 90 5.33 8.43 -18.06
C LEU A 90 4.91 9.67 -17.25
N CYS A 91 3.61 9.79 -16.97
CA CYS A 91 3.12 10.76 -16.00
C CYS A 91 3.53 10.37 -14.58
N GLY A 92 3.47 11.33 -13.65
CA GLY A 92 3.90 11.14 -12.26
C GLY A 92 3.31 9.90 -11.60
N ILE A 93 2.00 9.68 -11.71
CA ILE A 93 1.31 8.51 -11.14
C ILE A 93 1.90 7.20 -11.69
N CYS A 94 2.05 7.09 -13.01
CA CYS A 94 2.60 5.88 -13.65
C CYS A 94 4.08 5.66 -13.33
N ALA A 95 4.88 6.73 -13.28
CA ALA A 95 6.31 6.66 -12.99
C ALA A 95 6.59 6.27 -11.53
N ASP A 96 5.75 6.78 -10.63
CA ASP A 96 5.92 6.52 -9.21
C ASP A 96 5.40 5.15 -8.81
N HIS A 97 4.28 4.68 -9.37
CA HIS A 97 3.66 3.41 -8.96
C HIS A 97 4.67 2.24 -8.96
N PRO A 98 4.74 1.43 -7.87
CA PRO A 98 3.90 1.44 -6.67
C PRO A 98 4.48 2.25 -5.50
N ARG A 99 5.38 3.20 -5.74
CA ARG A 99 6.09 3.91 -4.67
C ARG A 99 5.19 4.92 -3.97
N PHE A 100 5.33 5.00 -2.66
CA PHE A 100 4.80 6.08 -1.83
C PHE A 100 5.96 6.83 -1.17
N ARG A 101 5.70 8.08 -0.75
CA ARG A 101 6.69 8.92 -0.07
C ARG A 101 6.07 9.57 1.17
N ASN A 102 6.81 9.50 2.27
CA ASN A 102 6.54 10.25 3.49
C ASN A 102 7.59 11.34 3.62
N PHE A 103 7.15 12.58 3.85
CA PHE A 103 8.01 13.76 3.93
C PHE A 103 8.08 14.25 5.36
N PHE A 104 9.30 14.32 5.90
CA PHE A 104 9.61 14.84 7.22
C PHE A 104 10.60 16.01 7.09
N ALA A 105 10.90 16.70 8.19
CA ALA A 105 11.78 17.87 8.14
C ALA A 105 13.18 17.54 7.61
N ASP A 106 13.78 16.44 8.08
CA ASP A 106 15.17 16.05 7.72
C ASP A 106 15.28 14.95 6.67
N ARG A 107 14.16 14.30 6.30
CA ARG A 107 14.19 13.10 5.45
C ARG A 107 12.94 12.92 4.58
N THR A 108 13.16 12.28 3.44
CA THR A 108 12.11 11.61 2.68
C THR A 108 12.25 10.12 2.87
N GLU A 109 11.16 9.46 3.26
CA GLU A 109 11.07 8.01 3.33
C GLU A 109 10.27 7.48 2.14
N THR A 110 10.84 6.55 1.39
CA THR A 110 10.18 5.96 0.20
C THR A 110 9.94 4.46 0.42
N GLY A 111 8.70 4.02 0.16
CA GLY A 111 8.30 2.62 0.22
C GLY A 111 7.68 2.12 -1.09
N LEU A 112 7.11 0.90 -1.04
CA LEU A 112 6.36 0.27 -2.12
C LEU A 112 5.00 -0.16 -1.58
N GLY A 113 3.92 0.21 -2.26
CA GLY A 113 2.56 -0.22 -1.94
C GLY A 113 2.29 -1.64 -2.44
N ILE A 114 1.60 -2.43 -1.62
CA ILE A 114 1.34 -3.85 -1.91
C ILE A 114 0.15 -4.08 -2.86
N SER A 115 -0.51 -3.04 -3.37
CA SER A 115 -1.50 -3.18 -4.46
C SER A 115 -0.86 -3.62 -5.79
N CYS A 116 0.47 -3.44 -5.92
CA CYS A 116 1.26 -4.09 -6.95
C CYS A 116 1.65 -5.51 -6.51
N GLU A 117 1.32 -6.53 -7.31
CA GLU A 117 1.58 -7.93 -6.96
C GLU A 117 3.08 -8.25 -6.79
N GLU A 118 3.96 -7.62 -7.56
CA GLU A 118 5.41 -7.84 -7.41
C GLU A 118 5.96 -7.17 -6.15
N ALA A 119 5.48 -5.97 -5.81
CA ALA A 119 5.86 -5.32 -4.55
C ALA A 119 5.37 -6.14 -3.35
N CYS A 120 4.11 -6.61 -3.40
CA CYS A 120 3.54 -7.51 -2.41
C CYS A 120 4.40 -8.77 -2.25
N ARG A 121 4.73 -9.45 -3.35
CA ARG A 121 5.58 -10.64 -3.34
C ARG A 121 6.96 -10.38 -2.74
N ILE A 122 7.62 -9.29 -3.13
CA ILE A 122 8.94 -8.90 -2.58
C ILE A 122 8.83 -8.73 -1.07
N ILE A 123 7.89 -7.91 -0.60
CA ILE A 123 7.72 -7.60 0.82
C ILE A 123 7.40 -8.86 1.63
N LEU A 124 6.40 -9.63 1.21
CA LEU A 124 5.94 -10.80 1.97
C LEU A 124 6.95 -11.95 1.96
N SER A 125 7.84 -12.04 0.96
CA SER A 125 8.86 -13.08 0.86
C SER A 125 10.20 -12.74 1.53
N GLU A 126 10.34 -11.57 2.17
CA GLU A 126 11.56 -11.22 2.87
C GLU A 126 11.84 -12.18 4.04
N THR A 127 13.07 -12.70 4.07
CA THR A 127 13.54 -13.57 5.15
C THR A 127 14.22 -12.80 6.26
N GLU A 128 14.66 -11.57 6.03
CA GLU A 128 15.26 -10.70 7.06
C GLU A 128 14.22 -9.69 7.53
N PRO A 129 14.13 -9.38 8.84
CA PRO A 129 13.27 -8.32 9.32
C PRO A 129 13.55 -7.00 8.61
N MET A 130 12.48 -6.24 8.36
CA MET A 130 12.57 -4.95 7.72
C MET A 130 13.43 -4.01 8.57
N HIS A 131 14.37 -3.32 7.93
CA HIS A 131 15.11 -2.23 8.53
C HIS A 131 15.32 -1.12 7.50
N LEU A 132 15.45 0.10 7.98
CA LEU A 132 15.58 1.28 7.15
C LEU A 132 17.04 1.55 6.79
N LEU A 133 17.27 1.89 5.53
CA LEU A 133 18.59 2.22 4.98
C LEU A 133 18.61 3.66 4.48
N THR A 134 19.65 4.41 4.83
CA THR A 134 19.91 5.74 4.27
C THR A 134 20.66 5.60 2.95
N LYS A 135 20.05 6.05 1.85
CA LYS A 135 20.65 6.07 0.50
C LYS A 135 21.58 7.26 0.33
N THR A 136 21.13 8.45 0.73
CA THR A 136 21.87 9.71 0.66
C THR A 136 21.54 10.55 1.89
N ASP A 137 22.50 11.37 2.30
CA ASP A 137 22.38 12.37 3.35
C ASP A 137 23.26 13.56 2.94
N ASP A 138 22.67 14.73 2.75
CA ASP A 138 23.40 15.96 2.42
C ASP A 138 23.77 16.78 3.68
N GLY A 139 23.30 16.37 4.86
CA GLY A 139 23.56 17.00 6.15
C GLY A 139 23.05 18.43 6.28
N MET A 140 22.13 18.88 5.41
CA MET A 140 21.70 20.28 5.37
C MET A 140 20.44 20.58 6.19
N ASP A 141 19.69 19.55 6.58
CA ASP A 141 18.43 19.70 7.31
C ASP A 141 18.57 19.14 8.74
N GLU A 142 18.07 19.90 9.71
CA GLU A 142 17.99 19.46 11.11
C GLU A 142 16.63 18.76 11.34
N PRO A 143 16.59 17.66 12.12
CA PRO A 143 15.34 16.99 12.46
C PRO A 143 14.47 17.90 13.34
N ASP A 144 13.15 17.80 13.15
CA ASP A 144 12.20 18.35 14.10
C ASP A 144 12.24 17.52 15.40
N PRO A 145 12.29 18.12 16.60
CA PRO A 145 12.21 17.38 17.85
C PRO A 145 11.00 16.44 17.94
N ASP A 146 9.85 16.82 17.35
CA ASP A 146 8.66 15.96 17.32
C ASP A 146 8.88 14.74 16.41
N ASP A 147 9.61 14.90 15.30
CA ASP A 147 10.02 13.81 14.42
C ASP A 147 10.94 12.82 15.16
N GLU A 148 11.82 13.29 16.06
CA GLU A 148 12.72 12.41 16.83
C GLU A 148 11.95 11.47 17.76
N VAL A 149 10.93 11.98 18.46
CA VAL A 149 10.06 11.18 19.34
C VAL A 149 9.29 10.15 18.52
N PHE A 150 8.68 10.60 17.42
CA PHE A 150 7.96 9.74 16.49
C PHE A 150 8.85 8.60 15.95
N PHE A 151 10.08 8.92 15.52
CA PHE A 151 11.00 7.91 15.01
C PHE A 151 11.44 6.93 16.09
N ALA A 152 11.74 7.40 17.31
CA ALA A 152 12.12 6.54 18.42
C ALA A 152 11.02 5.52 18.75
N GLU A 153 9.77 5.99 18.82
CA GLU A 153 8.59 5.14 19.03
C GLU A 153 8.41 4.13 17.89
N ARG A 154 8.50 4.58 16.65
CA ARG A 154 8.36 3.69 15.48
C ARG A 154 9.47 2.64 15.40
N TYR A 155 10.72 3.01 15.73
CA TYR A 155 11.83 2.05 15.78
C TYR A 155 11.67 1.04 16.91
N HIS A 156 11.11 1.45 18.05
CA HIS A 156 10.72 0.52 19.11
C HIS A 156 9.70 -0.51 18.59
N VAL A 157 8.64 -0.07 17.92
CA VAL A 157 7.66 -0.98 17.29
C VAL A 157 8.32 -1.93 16.30
N PHE A 158 9.22 -1.44 15.43
CA PHE A 158 9.95 -2.33 14.51
C PHE A 158 10.83 -3.33 15.25
N SER A 159 11.43 -2.95 16.38
CA SER A 159 12.23 -3.88 17.19
C SER A 159 11.38 -4.98 17.82
N VAL A 160 10.17 -4.64 18.30
CA VAL A 160 9.22 -5.61 18.86
C VAL A 160 8.71 -6.52 17.75
N LEU A 161 8.20 -5.97 16.65
CA LEU A 161 7.72 -6.72 15.50
C LEU A 161 8.83 -7.56 14.85
N GLY A 162 10.10 -7.15 14.89
CA GLY A 162 11.22 -7.91 14.36
C GLY A 162 11.78 -8.99 15.30
N ASN A 163 11.31 -9.07 16.56
CA ASN A 163 11.85 -10.01 17.55
C ASN A 163 11.33 -11.44 17.37
N ARG A 164 11.97 -12.19 16.48
CA ARG A 164 11.63 -13.59 16.18
C ARG A 164 11.96 -14.61 17.27
N GLN A 165 12.40 -14.19 18.45
CA GLN A 165 12.47 -15.06 19.62
C GLN A 165 11.07 -15.32 20.21
N LEU A 166 10.10 -14.47 19.86
CA LEU A 166 8.69 -14.59 20.22
C LEU A 166 7.86 -14.88 18.97
N SER A 167 6.72 -15.52 19.15
CA SER A 167 5.72 -15.67 18.08
C SER A 167 5.17 -14.30 17.66
N LEU A 168 4.59 -14.21 16.45
CA LEU A 168 3.93 -12.97 16.02
C LEU A 168 2.75 -12.60 16.94
N SER A 169 2.02 -13.59 17.43
CA SER A 169 0.92 -13.37 18.37
C SER A 169 1.39 -12.75 19.69
N GLU A 170 2.48 -13.25 20.28
CA GLU A 170 3.04 -12.68 21.52
C GLU A 170 3.50 -11.23 21.32
N ARG A 171 4.12 -10.93 20.17
CA ARG A 171 4.52 -9.56 19.81
C ARG A 171 3.32 -8.63 19.64
N PHE A 172 2.24 -9.10 19.02
CA PHE A 172 1.00 -8.35 18.92
C PHE A 172 0.39 -8.08 20.30
N THR A 173 0.35 -9.08 21.19
CA THR A 173 -0.13 -8.89 22.57
C THR A 173 0.70 -7.84 23.31
N MET A 174 2.04 -7.88 23.22
CA MET A 174 2.89 -6.87 23.85
C MET A 174 2.57 -5.45 23.36
N LEU A 175 2.43 -5.27 22.05
CA LEU A 175 2.09 -3.97 21.46
C LEU A 175 0.68 -3.54 21.83
N SER A 176 -0.30 -4.45 21.83
CA SER A 176 -1.66 -4.14 22.23
C SER A 176 -1.74 -3.68 23.69
N GLU A 177 -1.00 -4.33 24.59
CA GLU A 177 -0.92 -3.91 26.00
C GLU A 177 -0.24 -2.55 26.15
N GLU A 178 0.90 -2.33 25.47
CA GLU A 178 1.67 -1.09 25.53
C GLU A 178 0.88 0.11 25.01
N TYR A 179 0.16 -0.06 23.90
CA TYR A 179 -0.60 0.99 23.24
C TYR A 179 -2.09 1.02 23.62
N THR A 180 -2.51 0.18 24.59
CA THR A 180 -3.91 0.06 25.02
C THR A 180 -4.87 -0.19 23.84
N ILE A 181 -4.44 -1.00 22.88
CA ILE A 181 -5.23 -1.34 21.69
C ILE A 181 -6.32 -2.32 22.12
N PRO A 182 -7.61 -2.06 21.81
CA PRO A 182 -8.69 -2.97 22.18
C PRO A 182 -8.49 -4.35 21.55
N ASP A 183 -8.49 -5.40 22.37
CA ASP A 183 -8.40 -6.78 21.89
C ASP A 183 -9.77 -7.24 21.36
N ASP A 184 -9.84 -7.59 20.07
CA ASP A 184 -10.91 -8.32 19.37
C ASP A 184 -12.35 -8.00 19.82
N ALA A 185 -12.64 -6.75 20.19
CA ALA A 185 -13.97 -6.32 20.63
C ALA A 185 -15.03 -6.44 19.53
N ILE A 186 -14.58 -6.52 18.28
CA ILE A 186 -15.40 -6.65 17.07
C ILE A 186 -15.06 -8.00 16.45
N SER A 187 -16.06 -8.88 16.33
CA SER A 187 -15.91 -10.21 15.74
C SER A 187 -15.59 -10.15 14.23
N PRO A 188 -15.07 -11.23 13.62
CA PRO A 188 -14.90 -11.31 12.16
C PRO A 188 -16.19 -11.00 11.40
N ALA A 189 -17.34 -11.47 11.90
CA ALA A 189 -18.63 -11.23 11.28
C ALA A 189 -19.06 -9.75 11.31
N GLU A 190 -18.81 -9.06 12.42
CA GLU A 190 -19.08 -7.63 12.54
C GLU A 190 -18.15 -6.80 11.67
N TRP A 191 -16.86 -7.17 11.58
CA TRP A 191 -15.92 -6.56 10.65
C TRP A 191 -16.34 -6.76 9.20
N ALA A 192 -16.75 -7.97 8.82
CA ALA A 192 -17.25 -8.24 7.47
C ALA A 192 -18.50 -7.39 7.16
N ALA A 193 -19.38 -7.17 8.14
CA ALA A 193 -20.54 -6.27 7.98
C ALA A 193 -20.11 -4.80 7.87
N PHE A 194 -19.08 -4.38 8.61
CA PHE A 194 -18.49 -3.05 8.50
C PHE A 194 -17.89 -2.81 7.11
N TYR A 195 -17.02 -3.70 6.64
CA TYR A 195 -16.36 -3.59 5.33
C TYR A 195 -17.35 -3.54 4.16
N ARG A 196 -18.52 -4.21 4.27
CA ARG A 196 -19.58 -4.13 3.26
C ARG A 196 -20.21 -2.73 3.10
N ARG A 197 -20.03 -1.84 4.08
CA ARG A 197 -20.52 -0.45 4.02
C ARG A 197 -19.50 0.53 3.44
N LEU A 198 -18.28 0.08 3.21
CA LEU A 198 -17.24 0.87 2.57
C LEU A 198 -17.48 0.96 1.07
N GLU A 199 -16.82 1.93 0.41
CA GLU A 199 -16.79 1.98 -1.04
C GLU A 199 -16.21 0.67 -1.58
N ARG A 200 -16.78 0.16 -2.68
CA ARG A 200 -16.34 -1.08 -3.32
C ARG A 200 -15.56 -0.78 -4.58
N LEU A 201 -14.33 -1.26 -4.67
CA LEU A 201 -13.46 -1.05 -5.84
C LEU A 201 -13.40 -2.26 -6.78
N ASP A 202 -13.36 -3.47 -6.22
CA ASP A 202 -13.34 -4.76 -6.91
C ASP A 202 -14.46 -5.67 -6.35
N PRO A 203 -15.43 -6.11 -7.17
CA PRO A 203 -16.46 -7.04 -6.75
C PRO A 203 -15.93 -8.36 -6.15
N ALA A 204 -14.72 -8.79 -6.51
CA ALA A 204 -14.09 -9.98 -5.94
C ALA A 204 -13.90 -9.87 -4.42
N TRP A 205 -13.80 -8.66 -3.87
CA TRP A 205 -13.68 -8.42 -2.44
C TRP A 205 -14.88 -8.98 -1.65
N ASP A 206 -16.07 -9.08 -2.22
CA ASP A 206 -17.22 -9.69 -1.53
C ASP A 206 -17.00 -11.16 -1.18
N THR A 207 -16.19 -11.88 -1.96
CA THR A 207 -15.81 -13.26 -1.63
C THR A 207 -15.00 -13.31 -0.34
N VAL A 208 -14.12 -12.33 -0.12
CA VAL A 208 -13.35 -12.21 1.12
C VAL A 208 -14.27 -11.91 2.29
N LEU A 209 -15.20 -10.95 2.12
CA LEU A 209 -16.13 -10.56 3.19
C LEU A 209 -17.15 -11.65 3.53
N ASP A 210 -17.58 -12.46 2.56
CA ASP A 210 -18.47 -13.61 2.79
C ASP A 210 -17.79 -14.70 3.61
N ARG A 211 -16.47 -14.87 3.46
CA ARG A 211 -15.67 -15.81 4.24
C ARG A 211 -15.43 -15.30 5.65
N LEU A 212 -14.92 -14.07 5.76
CA LEU A 212 -14.72 -13.43 7.05
C LEU A 212 -16.02 -13.42 7.88
N GLY A 213 -17.16 -13.19 7.22
CA GLY A 213 -18.49 -13.23 7.81
C GLY A 213 -18.93 -14.58 8.41
N LYS A 214 -18.28 -15.68 8.03
CA LYS A 214 -18.57 -17.04 8.50
C LYS A 214 -17.59 -17.52 9.58
N CYS A 215 -16.50 -16.79 9.81
CA CYS A 215 -15.52 -17.13 10.81
C CYS A 215 -16.02 -16.75 12.22
N ALA A 216 -15.86 -17.67 13.17
CA ALA A 216 -16.25 -17.42 14.56
C ALA A 216 -15.23 -16.53 15.29
N GLU A 217 -13.94 -16.74 15.00
CA GLU A 217 -12.80 -16.09 15.64
C GLU A 217 -11.75 -15.73 14.58
N PHE A 218 -10.87 -14.79 14.90
CA PHE A 218 -9.71 -14.49 14.07
C PHE A 218 -8.67 -15.61 14.16
N ALA A 219 -8.02 -15.91 13.04
CA ALA A 219 -6.87 -16.79 13.02
C ALA A 219 -5.66 -16.16 13.73
N ILE A 220 -4.85 -17.01 14.37
CA ILE A 220 -3.59 -16.60 14.96
C ILE A 220 -2.54 -16.58 13.83
N PRO A 221 -1.96 -15.43 13.49
CA PRO A 221 -1.01 -15.34 12.39
C PRO A 221 0.32 -16.01 12.75
N ASP A 222 0.82 -16.84 11.84
CA ASP A 222 2.12 -17.51 11.96
C ASP A 222 2.93 -17.42 10.66
N GLY A 223 4.25 -17.28 10.80
CA GLY A 223 5.19 -17.15 9.68
C GLY A 223 5.62 -15.71 9.36
N THR A 224 6.70 -15.60 8.58
CA THR A 224 7.37 -14.32 8.30
C THR A 224 6.57 -13.40 7.38
N ALA A 225 5.69 -13.94 6.54
CA ALA A 225 4.90 -13.12 5.62
C ALA A 225 3.95 -12.16 6.38
N TRP A 226 3.29 -12.63 7.44
CA TRP A 226 2.42 -11.80 8.28
C TRP A 226 3.20 -10.77 9.10
N GLU A 227 4.41 -11.13 9.56
CA GLU A 227 5.34 -10.18 10.19
C GLU A 227 5.74 -9.07 9.21
N ASN A 228 6.13 -9.44 7.99
CA ASN A 228 6.51 -8.49 6.94
C ASN A 228 5.33 -7.57 6.58
N LEU A 229 4.11 -8.11 6.52
CA LEU A 229 2.90 -7.32 6.30
C LEU A 229 2.69 -6.32 7.45
N ALA A 230 2.80 -6.76 8.71
CA ALA A 230 2.66 -5.87 9.87
C ALA A 230 3.67 -4.72 9.84
N MET A 231 4.96 -5.04 9.60
CA MET A 231 6.02 -4.03 9.49
C MET A 231 5.76 -3.05 8.34
N TYR A 232 5.33 -3.55 7.18
CA TYR A 232 4.96 -2.71 6.04
C TYR A 232 3.81 -1.75 6.37
N ILE A 233 2.74 -2.23 7.02
CA ILE A 233 1.58 -1.40 7.35
C ILE A 233 2.00 -0.29 8.32
N VAL A 234 2.75 -0.62 9.37
CA VAL A 234 3.28 0.40 10.30
C VAL A 234 4.16 1.41 9.56
N TYR A 235 5.05 0.96 8.68
CA TYR A 235 5.94 1.84 7.92
C TYR A 235 5.18 2.76 6.95
N ARG A 236 4.16 2.24 6.27
CA ARG A 236 3.38 2.99 5.29
C ARG A 236 2.53 4.08 5.94
N HIS A 237 1.87 3.75 7.05
CA HIS A 237 0.78 4.58 7.59
C HIS A 237 1.18 5.47 8.78
N SER A 238 2.27 5.17 9.48
CA SER A 238 2.65 5.91 10.70
C SER A 238 2.89 7.39 10.48
N ALA A 239 3.36 7.81 9.30
CA ALA A 239 3.56 9.23 9.01
C ALA A 239 2.25 10.03 8.95
N ASN A 240 1.15 9.40 8.54
CA ASN A 240 -0.14 10.07 8.34
C ASN A 240 -1.08 9.90 9.54
N TYR A 241 -0.99 8.78 10.25
CA TYR A 241 -1.93 8.41 11.32
C TYR A 241 -1.26 8.27 12.69
N GLY A 242 0.07 8.38 12.79
CA GLY A 242 0.80 8.13 14.02
C GLY A 242 1.10 6.65 14.26
N VAL A 243 2.01 6.39 15.21
CA VAL A 243 2.53 5.04 15.46
C VAL A 243 1.48 4.13 16.08
N CYS A 244 0.82 4.57 17.15
CA CYS A 244 -0.22 3.81 17.86
C CYS A 244 -1.34 3.33 16.92
N ASP A 245 -1.95 4.25 16.16
CA ASP A 245 -3.03 3.93 15.22
C ASP A 245 -2.56 2.95 14.15
N SER A 246 -1.35 3.14 13.63
CA SER A 246 -0.79 2.27 12.60
C SER A 246 -0.47 0.87 13.11
N VAL A 247 -0.12 0.72 14.39
CA VAL A 247 0.06 -0.59 15.04
C VAL A 247 -1.29 -1.31 15.14
N ALA A 248 -2.34 -0.63 15.61
CA ALA A 248 -3.66 -1.25 15.70
C ALA A 248 -4.21 -1.63 14.32
N PHE A 249 -4.00 -0.78 13.32
CA PHE A 249 -4.33 -1.05 11.93
C PHE A 249 -3.56 -2.26 11.38
N ALA A 250 -2.25 -2.36 11.66
CA ALA A 250 -1.45 -3.51 11.27
C ALA A 250 -1.92 -4.82 11.92
N ILE A 251 -2.17 -4.81 13.24
CA ILE A 251 -2.67 -6.00 13.98
C ILE A 251 -4.02 -6.43 13.41
N HIS A 252 -4.95 -5.50 13.24
CA HIS A 252 -6.28 -5.78 12.70
C HIS A 252 -6.20 -6.36 11.29
N ALA A 253 -5.48 -5.69 10.38
CA ALA A 253 -5.34 -6.12 9.00
C ALA A 253 -4.71 -7.52 8.90
N VAL A 254 -3.64 -7.77 9.66
CA VAL A 254 -2.97 -9.08 9.66
C VAL A 254 -3.87 -10.18 10.20
N ARG A 255 -4.57 -9.97 11.33
CA ARG A 255 -5.53 -10.95 11.89
C ARG A 255 -6.65 -11.24 10.89
N MET A 256 -7.24 -10.20 10.30
CA MET A 256 -8.32 -10.32 9.32
C MET A 256 -7.87 -11.08 8.08
N LEU A 257 -6.74 -10.69 7.48
CA LEU A 257 -6.24 -11.30 6.25
C LEU A 257 -5.77 -12.74 6.47
N CYS A 258 -5.11 -13.01 7.61
CA CYS A 258 -4.73 -14.37 7.99
C CYS A 258 -5.95 -15.30 8.12
N THR A 259 -7.08 -14.77 8.60
CA THR A 259 -8.32 -15.55 8.80
C THR A 259 -8.91 -16.06 7.49
N VAL A 260 -8.68 -15.36 6.38
CA VAL A 260 -9.28 -15.66 5.07
C VAL A 260 -8.26 -16.17 4.04
N ALA A 261 -6.98 -16.27 4.42
CA ALA A 261 -5.88 -16.56 3.49
C ALA A 261 -5.88 -17.99 2.93
N ASP A 262 -6.35 -18.98 3.70
CA ASP A 262 -6.32 -20.40 3.29
C ASP A 262 -7.09 -20.69 2.00
N ASP A 263 -8.04 -19.83 1.65
CA ASP A 263 -8.83 -19.95 0.44
C ASP A 263 -8.17 -19.29 -0.80
N PHE A 264 -6.97 -18.72 -0.63
CA PHE A 264 -6.17 -18.16 -1.70
C PHE A 264 -4.98 -19.09 -1.97
N SER A 265 -4.67 -19.32 -3.25
CA SER A 265 -3.47 -20.06 -3.62
C SER A 265 -2.17 -19.32 -3.29
N ASP A 266 -2.26 -18.00 -3.11
CA ASP A 266 -1.15 -17.12 -2.80
C ASP A 266 -1.62 -16.04 -1.81
N ILE A 267 -0.93 -15.91 -0.69
CA ILE A 267 -1.14 -14.86 0.32
C ILE A 267 -1.06 -13.45 -0.30
N CYS A 268 -0.25 -13.27 -1.35
CA CYS A 268 -0.13 -12.00 -2.05
C CYS A 268 -1.46 -11.54 -2.65
N ASP A 269 -2.30 -12.48 -3.11
CA ASP A 269 -3.55 -12.15 -3.80
C ASP A 269 -4.54 -11.48 -2.84
N VAL A 270 -4.66 -12.00 -1.61
CA VAL A 270 -5.56 -11.41 -0.60
C VAL A 270 -5.02 -10.09 -0.04
N CYS A 271 -3.71 -9.99 0.20
CA CYS A 271 -3.09 -8.77 0.73
C CYS A 271 -3.14 -7.63 -0.29
N ARG A 272 -2.87 -7.92 -1.57
CA ARG A 272 -2.95 -6.95 -2.67
C ARG A 272 -4.37 -6.45 -2.89
N MET A 273 -5.35 -7.35 -2.85
CA MET A 273 -6.77 -6.99 -2.97
C MET A 273 -7.20 -6.09 -1.82
N TRP A 274 -6.85 -6.45 -0.57
CA TRP A 274 -7.11 -5.59 0.59
C TRP A 274 -6.44 -4.23 0.47
N SER A 275 -5.20 -4.17 0.00
CA SER A 275 -4.50 -2.90 -0.24
C SER A 275 -5.23 -2.04 -1.25
N SER A 276 -5.74 -2.65 -2.32
CA SER A 276 -6.51 -1.95 -3.36
C SER A 276 -7.80 -1.38 -2.76
N GLU A 277 -8.57 -2.20 -2.04
CA GLU A 277 -9.87 -1.83 -1.44
C GLU A 277 -9.75 -0.81 -0.31
N ILE A 278 -8.71 -0.93 0.52
CA ILE A 278 -8.56 -0.16 1.75
C ILE A 278 -7.50 0.91 1.55
N GLU A 279 -6.22 0.52 1.44
CA GLU A 279 -5.10 1.46 1.52
C GLU A 279 -5.01 2.45 0.33
N TYR A 280 -5.68 2.17 -0.80
CA TYR A 280 -5.74 3.05 -1.96
C TYR A 280 -7.05 3.85 -2.07
N SER A 281 -7.93 3.74 -1.07
CA SER A 281 -9.05 4.66 -0.84
C SER A 281 -8.84 5.35 0.52
N GLU A 282 -8.54 6.65 0.48
CA GLU A 282 -8.33 7.47 1.69
C GLU A 282 -9.58 7.40 2.60
N GLU A 283 -10.77 7.53 2.01
CA GLU A 283 -12.04 7.42 2.73
C GLU A 283 -12.22 6.05 3.40
N ASN A 284 -11.90 4.95 2.71
CA ASN A 284 -12.00 3.62 3.32
C ASN A 284 -10.97 3.43 4.43
N THR A 285 -9.73 3.90 4.21
CA THR A 285 -8.65 3.84 5.20
C THR A 285 -9.05 4.58 6.49
N GLU A 286 -9.48 5.83 6.39
CA GLU A 286 -9.92 6.66 7.53
C GLU A 286 -11.08 6.02 8.31
N LYS A 287 -12.06 5.46 7.60
CA LYS A 287 -13.19 4.75 8.23
C LYS A 287 -12.71 3.53 9.00
N VAL A 288 -11.76 2.76 8.46
CA VAL A 288 -11.22 1.58 9.16
C VAL A 288 -10.46 2.01 10.41
N PHE A 289 -9.56 3.01 10.32
CA PHE A 289 -8.86 3.56 11.48
C PHE A 289 -9.84 4.00 12.58
N SER A 290 -10.88 4.74 12.19
CA SER A 290 -11.92 5.20 13.12
C SER A 290 -12.68 4.05 13.79
N ASN A 291 -12.91 2.94 13.08
CA ASN A 291 -13.66 1.79 13.59
C ASN A 291 -12.82 0.88 14.51
N ILE A 292 -11.49 0.85 14.34
CA ILE A 292 -10.58 0.13 15.25
C ILE A 292 -10.68 0.73 16.67
N GLY A 293 -10.97 2.03 16.77
CA GLY A 293 -11.37 2.63 18.04
C GLY A 293 -10.24 2.74 19.05
N ILE A 294 -9.09 3.28 18.63
CA ILE A 294 -8.19 3.90 19.59
C ILE A 294 -8.85 5.24 19.94
N ALA A 295 -9.36 5.35 21.16
CA ALA A 295 -9.75 6.65 21.68
C ALA A 295 -8.51 7.53 21.55
N SER A 296 -8.58 8.57 20.72
CA SER A 296 -7.55 9.60 20.68
C SER A 296 -7.34 10.01 22.13
N VAL A 297 -6.17 9.68 22.69
CA VAL A 297 -5.81 10.22 23.99
C VAL A 297 -5.51 11.68 23.70
N GLU A 298 -6.56 12.51 23.78
CA GLU A 298 -6.39 13.95 23.93
C GLU A 298 -5.52 14.15 25.17
N GLY A 299 -4.27 14.54 24.94
CA GLY A 299 -3.30 14.97 25.94
C GLY A 299 -2.67 16.26 25.49
#